data_AF-A0A7Y4ZX41-F1
#
_entry.id   AF-A0A7Y4ZX41-F1
#
_cell.length_a   1.000
_cell.length_b   1.000
_cell.length_c   1.000
_cell.angle_alpha   90.00
_cell.angle_beta   90.00
_cell.angle_gamma   90.00
#
_symmetry.space_group_name_H-M   'P 1'
#
loop_
_entity.id
_entity.type
_entity.pdbx_description
1 polymer ?
#
loop_
_entity_poly.entity_id
_entity_poly.type
_entity_poly.pdbx_seq_one_letter_code
_entity_poly.pdbx_strand_id
1 'polypeptide(L)' 'GAPPGYPAAPAPPPPAAFAPGTRVMVTWSNGQRYPATVWQVSQGRCLVAFPDGQQHWVDVSFLAPG' A
#
# COMPACT_ATOMS: atom_id res chain seq x y z
N GLY A 1 30.04 4.73 -16.38
CA GLY A 1 28.95 4.16 -17.18
C GLY A 1 28.03 3.39 -16.26
N ALA A 2 26.74 3.67 -16.30
CA ALA A 2 25.72 2.87 -15.61
C ALA A 2 25.50 1.54 -16.37
N PRO A 3 25.12 0.44 -15.69
CA PRO A 3 24.83 -0.81 -16.39
C PRO A 3 23.60 -0.65 -17.31
N PRO A 4 23.52 -1.44 -18.40
CA PRO A 4 22.43 -1.33 -19.37
C PRO A 4 21.12 -1.71 -18.70
N GLY A 5 20.14 -0.81 -18.86
CA GLY A 5 18.82 -0.91 -18.26
C GLY A 5 18.12 -2.20 -18.65
N TYR A 6 17.74 -2.97 -17.64
CA TYR A 6 16.51 -3.74 -17.76
C TYR A 6 15.38 -2.71 -17.83
N PRO A 7 14.48 -2.74 -18.84
CA PRO A 7 13.22 -2.04 -18.67
C PRO A 7 12.62 -2.58 -17.38
N ALA A 8 12.34 -1.71 -16.41
CA ALA A 8 11.53 -2.10 -15.27
C ALA A 8 10.26 -2.69 -15.86
N ALA A 9 10.08 -4.01 -15.75
CA ALA A 9 8.84 -4.65 -16.16
C ALA A 9 7.71 -3.86 -15.49
N PRO A 10 6.62 -3.52 -16.21
CA PRO A 10 5.49 -2.86 -15.57
C PRO A 10 5.12 -3.73 -14.36
N ALA A 11 5.22 -3.16 -13.17
CA ALA A 11 4.81 -3.87 -11.96
C ALA A 11 3.40 -4.38 -12.20
N PRO A 12 3.07 -5.63 -11.84
CA PRO A 12 1.72 -6.13 -11.99
C PRO A 12 0.76 -5.10 -11.37
N PRO A 13 -0.38 -4.82 -12.03
CA PRO A 13 -1.33 -3.86 -11.49
C PRO A 13 -1.63 -4.28 -10.05
N PRO A 14 -1.63 -3.32 -9.10
CA PRO A 14 -2.00 -3.67 -7.75
C PRO A 14 -3.37 -4.37 -7.78
N PRO A 15 -3.61 -5.33 -6.87
CA PRO A 15 -4.93 -5.94 -6.76
C PRO A 15 -5.96 -4.81 -6.73
N ALA A 16 -6.99 -4.89 -7.57
CA ALA A 16 -7.99 -3.82 -7.73
C ALA A 16 -8.66 -3.41 -6.39
N ALA A 17 -8.52 -4.24 -5.35
CA ALA A 17 -8.95 -3.99 -3.98
C ALA A 17 -8.18 -2.87 -3.24
N PHE A 18 -7.04 -2.40 -3.75
CA PHE A 18 -6.22 -1.38 -3.08
C PHE A 18 -5.92 -0.22 -4.04
N ALA A 19 -6.92 0.62 -4.32
CA ALA A 19 -6.78 1.84 -5.12
C ALA A 19 -6.85 3.10 -4.25
N PRO A 20 -6.25 4.24 -4.66
CA PRO A 20 -6.42 5.52 -3.95
C PRO A 20 -7.90 5.85 -3.67
N GLY A 21 -8.19 6.28 -2.44
CA GLY A 21 -9.55 6.50 -1.91
C GLY A 21 -10.19 5.27 -1.26
N THR A 22 -9.62 4.08 -1.42
CA THR A 22 -10.17 2.85 -0.83
C THR A 22 -9.92 2.80 0.67
N ARG A 23 -10.96 2.44 1.45
CA ARG A 23 -10.83 2.19 2.88
C ARG A 23 -10.25 0.80 3.11
N VAL A 24 -9.28 0.72 4.01
CA VAL A 24 -8.56 -0.52 4.33
C VAL A 24 -8.38 -0.66 5.84
N MET A 25 -8.10 -1.88 6.27
CA MET A 25 -7.68 -2.22 7.63
C MET A 25 -6.21 -2.61 7.61
N VAL A 26 -5.40 -1.93 8.41
CA VAL A 26 -3.98 -2.21 8.57
C VAL A 26 -3.79 -3.08 9.81
N THR A 27 -3.23 -4.27 9.65
CA THR A 27 -2.86 -5.14 10.79
C THR A 27 -1.45 -4.80 11.25
N TRP A 28 -1.32 -4.35 12.50
CA TRP A 28 -0.02 -4.03 13.11
C TRP A 28 0.60 -5.26 13.78
N SER A 29 1.88 -5.17 14.15
CA SER A 29 2.64 -6.27 14.79
C SER A 29 2.04 -6.75 16.12
N ASN A 30 1.21 -5.93 16.76
CA ASN A 30 0.45 -6.28 17.97
C ASN A 30 -0.87 -7.05 17.67
N GLY A 31 -1.17 -7.33 16.40
CA GLY A 31 -2.40 -7.98 15.95
C GLY A 31 -3.62 -7.07 15.90
N GLN A 32 -3.51 -5.80 16.32
CA GLN A 32 -4.60 -4.84 16.22
C GLN A 32 -4.76 -4.35 14.78
N ARG A 33 -6.00 -4.04 14.42
CA ARG A 33 -6.36 -3.50 13.11
C ARG A 33 -6.79 -2.06 13.22
N TYR A 34 -6.25 -1.22 12.35
CA TYR A 34 -6.53 0.20 12.33
C TYR A 34 -7.10 0.60 10.96
N PRO A 35 -8.21 1.35 10.92
CA PRO A 35 -8.77 1.82 9.67
C PRO A 35 -7.87 2.89 9.07
N ALA A 36 -7.67 2.82 7.76
CA ALA A 36 -6.95 3.82 7.01
C ALA A 36 -7.54 3.96 5.60
N THR A 37 -7.09 4.98 4.87
CA THR A 37 -7.47 5.22 3.49
C THR A 37 -6.24 5.14 2.61
N VAL A 38 -6.29 4.35 1.54
CA VAL A 38 -5.22 4.28 0.54
C VAL A 38 -5.11 5.64 -0.16
N TRP A 39 -3.91 6.17 -0.24
CA TRP A 39 -3.58 7.41 -0.95
C TRP A 39 -2.76 7.15 -2.20
N GLN A 40 -1.81 6.22 -2.11
CA GLN A 40 -0.95 5.86 -3.22
C GLN A 40 -0.66 4.37 -3.19
N VAL A 41 -0.42 3.79 -4.35
CA VAL A 41 -0.08 2.37 -4.50
C VAL A 41 1.20 2.28 -5.30
N SER A 42 2.16 1.52 -4.80
CA SER A 42 3.46 1.35 -5.45
C SER A 42 4.08 0.01 -5.06
N GLN A 43 4.36 -0.82 -6.07
CA GLN A 43 5.18 -2.03 -5.95
C GLN A 43 4.85 -2.90 -4.72
N GLY A 44 3.60 -3.35 -4.58
CA GLY A 44 3.18 -4.21 -3.47
C GLY A 44 3.01 -3.50 -2.13
N ARG A 45 3.14 -2.18 -2.08
CA ARG A 45 2.87 -1.37 -0.88
C ARG A 45 1.83 -0.30 -1.18
N CYS A 46 1.07 0.09 -0.17
CA CYS A 46 0.16 1.23 -0.24
C CYS A 46 0.57 2.27 0.78
N LEU A 47 0.63 3.53 0.36
CA LEU A 47 0.61 4.66 1.27
C LEU A 47 -0.81 4.78 1.79
N VAL A 48 -0.98 4.65 3.09
CA VAL A 48 -2.28 4.80 3.75
C VAL A 48 -2.24 5.98 4.70
N ALA A 49 -3.35 6.71 4.78
CA ALA A 49 -3.57 7.80 5.72
C ALA A 49 -4.54 7.36 6.82
N PHE A 50 -4.13 7.55 8.07
CA PHE A 50 -4.93 7.26 9.26
C PHE A 50 -5.79 8.48 9.66
N PRO A 51 -6.82 8.30 10.51
CA PRO A 51 -7.71 9.39 10.92
C PRO A 51 -7.03 10.54 11.67
N ASP A 52 -5.88 10.29 12.27
CA ASP A 52 -5.03 11.27 12.95
C ASP A 52 -4.14 12.08 11.97
N GLY A 53 -4.22 11.79 10.66
CA GLY A 53 -3.44 12.43 9.62
C GLY A 53 -2.07 11.80 9.39
N GLN A 54 -1.67 10.79 10.18
CA GLN A 54 -0.41 10.09 9.94
C GLN A 54 -0.48 9.25 8.66
N GLN A 55 0.65 9.15 7.95
CA GLN A 55 0.75 8.38 6.73
C GLN A 55 1.87 7.35 6.83
N HIS A 56 1.57 6.13 6.39
CA HIS A 56 2.54 5.02 6.42
C HIS A 56 2.50 4.23 5.13
N TRP A 57 3.67 3.83 4.66
CA TRP A 57 3.78 2.80 3.62
C TRP A 57 3.64 1.43 4.26
N VAL A 58 2.58 0.72 3.86
CA VAL A 58 2.24 -0.59 4.39
C VAL A 58 2.27 -1.61 3.26
N ASP A 59 2.86 -2.77 3.51
CA ASP A 59 2.83 -3.89 2.56
C ASP A 59 1.41 -4.41 2.40
N VAL A 60 1.01 -4.75 1.17
CA VAL A 60 -0.35 -5.22 0.87
C VAL A 60 -0.70 -6.49 1.65
N SER A 61 0.28 -7.26 2.11
CA SER A 61 0.07 -8.42 2.99
C SER A 61 -0.49 -8.07 4.37
N PHE A 62 -0.31 -6.84 4.85
CA PHE A 62 -0.87 -6.34 6.12
C PHE A 62 -2.18 -5.58 5.93
N LEU A 63 -2.65 -5.43 4.68
CA LEU A 63 -3.87 -4.73 4.34
C LEU A 63 -5.00 -5.71 4.08
N ALA A 64 -6.17 -5.40 4.62
CA ALA A 64 -7.43 -6.01 4.23
C ALA A 64 -8.39 -4.92 3.70
N PRO A 65 -9.29 -5.24 2.76
CA PRO A 65 -10.40 -4.36 2.40
C PRO A 65 -11.18 -3.97 3.67
N GLY A 66 -11.52 -2.68 3.80
CA GLY A 66 -12.20 -2.11 4.96
C GLY A 66 -13.72 -2.18 4.90
#